data_AF-R9LXQ7-F1
#
_entry.id   AF-R9LXQ7-F1
#
_cell.length_a   1.000
_cell.length_b   1.000
_cell.length_c   1.000
_cell.angle_alpha   90.00
_cell.angle_beta   90.00
_cell.angle_gamma   90.00
#
_symmetry.space_group_name_H-M   'P 1'
#
loop_
_entity.id
_entity.type
_entity.pdbx_description
1 polymer ?
#
loop_
_entity_poly.entity_id
_entity_poly.type
_entity_poly.pdbx_seq_one_letter_code
_entity_poly.pdbx_strand_id
1 'polypeptide(L)'
;MKLIKEIDRLFDTFEKRIVWIEMILLSWWMWQYVWLFMMMVVLLGVKDETSLLSFYEAIQTYNVSLFARIAFSVMNYRSILNAFSMIDLLFVFVSLYMIGAMRKKTMFALGAITVTLIIWIGLCMMIGLRSSTLTALFSLLHILSIGGALFCGCFIIFGLFILVKLIFLV
;
A
#
# COMPACT_ATOMS: atom_id res chain seq x y z
N MET A 1 15.55 3.90 34.93
CA MET A 1 14.94 5.20 35.31
C MET A 1 15.18 6.32 34.29
N LYS A 2 16.42 6.56 33.80
CA LYS A 2 16.67 7.52 32.70
C LYS A 2 15.87 7.19 31.44
N LEU A 3 16.02 5.96 30.93
CA LEU A 3 15.31 5.48 29.75
C LEU A 3 13.77 5.62 29.81
N ILE A 4 13.17 5.43 31.00
CA ILE A 4 11.73 5.61 31.21
C ILE A 4 11.36 7.11 31.17
N LYS A 5 12.16 7.98 31.80
CA LYS A 5 11.97 9.44 31.71
C LYS A 5 12.15 9.97 30.28
N GLU A 6 13.08 9.41 29.51
CA GLU A 6 13.25 9.73 28.10
C GLU A 6 12.01 9.31 27.28
N ILE A 7 11.43 8.13 27.56
CA ILE A 7 10.18 7.68 26.93
C ILE A 7 9.01 8.59 27.31
N ASP A 8 8.85 8.94 28.59
CA ASP A 8 7.80 9.87 29.02
C ASP A 8 7.93 11.23 28.32
N ARG A 9 9.17 11.72 28.12
CA ARG A 9 9.44 12.99 27.43
C ARG A 9 9.06 12.97 25.94
N LEU A 10 9.03 11.79 25.32
CA LEU A 10 8.55 11.59 23.93
C LEU A 10 7.02 11.65 23.83
N PHE A 11 6.29 11.48 24.94
CA PHE A 11 4.82 11.49 24.99
C PHE A 11 4.24 12.61 25.87
N ASP A 12 5.06 13.60 26.22
CA ASP A 12 4.72 14.62 27.21
C ASP A 12 3.58 15.55 26.74
N THR A 13 3.51 15.82 25.43
CA THR A 13 2.45 16.66 24.84
C THR A 13 1.54 15.89 23.90
N PHE A 14 0.30 16.36 23.77
CA PHE A 14 -0.68 15.82 22.83
C PHE A 14 -0.15 15.83 21.38
N GLU A 15 0.53 16.91 20.98
CA GLU A 15 1.14 17.03 19.65
C GLU A 15 2.21 15.95 19.41
N LYS A 16 3.09 15.68 20.38
CA LYS A 16 4.10 14.62 20.25
C LYS A 16 3.49 13.23 20.16
N ARG A 17 2.43 12.95 20.93
CA ARG A 17 1.67 11.69 20.83
C ARG A 17 1.10 11.49 19.44
N ILE A 18 0.54 12.54 18.85
CA ILE A 18 0.01 12.52 17.48
C ILE A 18 1.13 12.27 16.46
N VAL A 19 2.27 12.95 16.59
CA VAL A 19 3.42 12.74 15.70
C VAL A 19 3.91 11.29 15.76
N TRP A 20 3.94 10.69 16.96
CA TRP A 20 4.25 9.27 17.13
C TRP A 20 3.26 8.34 16.41
N ILE A 21 1.95 8.60 16.56
CA ILE A 21 0.92 7.85 15.84
C ILE A 21 1.10 8.00 14.32
N GLU A 22 1.40 9.20 13.83
CA GLU A 22 1.66 9.45 12.40
C GLU A 22 2.87 8.66 11.89
N MET A 23 3.96 8.62 12.65
CA MET A 23 5.15 7.85 12.27
C MET A 23 4.85 6.35 12.18
N ILE A 24 4.14 5.79 13.16
CA ILE A 24 3.76 4.37 13.18
C ILE A 24 2.85 4.05 11.99
N LEU A 25 1.83 4.88 11.77
CA LEU A 25 0.88 4.74 10.68
C LEU A 25 1.56 4.82 9.31
N LEU A 26 2.44 5.81 9.13
CA LEU A 26 3.17 6.01 7.88
C LEU A 26 4.15 4.87 7.61
N SER A 27 4.84 4.39 8.64
CA SER A 27 5.74 3.22 8.54
C SER A 27 4.97 1.97 8.13
N TRP A 28 3.79 1.75 8.72
CA TRP A 28 2.93 0.64 8.33
C TRP A 28 2.48 0.74 6.87
N TRP A 29 2.00 1.91 6.42
CA TRP A 29 1.63 2.10 5.01
C TRP A 29 2.81 1.92 4.07
N MET A 30 3.97 2.50 4.38
CA MET A 30 5.17 2.31 3.57
C MET A 30 5.52 0.84 3.43
N TRP A 31 5.41 0.06 4.51
CA TRP A 31 5.59 -1.38 4.46
C TRP A 31 4.61 -2.05 3.48
N GLN A 32 3.32 -1.70 3.53
CA GLN A 32 2.32 -2.21 2.57
C GLN A 32 2.71 -1.92 1.12
N TYR A 33 3.21 -0.71 0.86
CA TYR A 33 3.58 -0.23 -0.47
C TYR A 33 4.89 -0.81 -0.99
N VAL A 34 5.87 -1.10 -0.13
CA VAL A 34 7.11 -1.79 -0.52
C VAL A 34 6.81 -3.19 -1.04
N TRP A 35 5.98 -3.95 -0.32
CA TRP A 35 5.59 -5.29 -0.76
C TRP A 35 4.74 -5.25 -2.03
N LEU A 36 3.83 -4.29 -2.15
CA LEU A 36 3.05 -4.11 -3.37
C LEU A 36 3.95 -3.75 -4.56
N PHE A 37 4.94 -2.87 -4.36
CA PHE A 37 5.93 -2.53 -5.37
C PHE A 37 6.70 -3.77 -5.84
N MET A 38 7.20 -4.59 -4.91
CA MET A 38 7.89 -5.83 -5.26
C MET A 38 6.99 -6.79 -6.05
N MET A 39 5.72 -6.93 -5.64
CA MET A 39 4.75 -7.75 -6.37
C MET A 39 4.53 -7.22 -7.80
N MET A 40 4.41 -5.90 -7.98
CA MET A 40 4.28 -5.28 -9.30
C MET A 40 5.53 -5.51 -10.16
N VAL A 41 6.73 -5.43 -9.59
CA VAL A 41 7.97 -5.73 -10.31
C VAL A 41 8.02 -7.18 -10.79
N VAL A 42 7.59 -8.15 -9.96
CA VAL A 42 7.50 -9.55 -10.41
C VAL A 42 6.42 -9.73 -11.47
N LEU A 43 5.28 -9.04 -11.34
CA LEU A 43 4.23 -9.04 -12.36
C LEU A 43 4.72 -8.53 -13.72
N LEU A 44 5.70 -7.62 -13.75
CA LEU A 44 6.33 -7.13 -14.98
C LEU A 44 7.07 -8.24 -15.75
N GLY A 45 7.52 -9.28 -15.05
CA GLY A 45 8.21 -10.43 -15.63
C GLY A 45 7.29 -11.41 -16.34
N VAL A 46 5.96 -11.27 -16.23
CA VAL A 46 4.98 -12.19 -16.79
C VAL A 46 4.79 -11.94 -18.29
N LYS A 47 5.29 -12.86 -19.11
CA LYS A 47 5.28 -12.74 -20.59
C LYS A 47 4.44 -13.81 -21.27
N ASP A 48 4.10 -14.88 -20.56
CA ASP A 48 3.48 -16.08 -21.08
C ASP A 48 2.74 -16.83 -19.96
N GLU A 49 2.05 -17.90 -20.31
CA GLU A 49 1.25 -18.67 -19.35
C GLU A 49 2.10 -19.33 -18.25
N THR A 50 3.32 -19.78 -18.58
CA THR A 50 4.18 -20.43 -17.58
C THR A 50 4.68 -19.43 -16.54
N SER A 51 5.08 -18.24 -16.98
CA SER A 51 5.46 -17.16 -16.06
C SER A 51 4.26 -16.64 -15.26
N LEU A 52 3.05 -16.62 -15.83
CA LEU A 52 1.82 -16.27 -15.09
C LEU A 52 1.52 -17.28 -13.98
N LEU A 53 1.68 -18.59 -14.25
CA LEU A 53 1.50 -19.64 -13.25
C LEU A 53 2.52 -19.49 -12.11
N SER A 54 3.80 -19.25 -12.47
CA SER A 54 4.86 -19.02 -11.49
C SER A 54 4.60 -17.79 -10.61
N PHE A 55 4.06 -16.72 -11.20
CA PHE A 55 3.64 -15.53 -10.46
C PHE A 55 2.51 -15.86 -9.47
N TYR A 56 1.52 -16.63 -9.92
CA TYR A 56 0.41 -17.04 -9.07
C TYR A 56 0.86 -17.92 -7.89
N GLU A 57 1.84 -18.81 -8.08
CA GLU A 57 2.44 -19.58 -6.98
C GLU A 57 3.22 -18.68 -6.01
N ALA A 58 3.97 -17.72 -6.54
CA ALA A 58 4.79 -16.80 -5.74
C ALA A 58 3.96 -15.75 -4.96
N ILE A 59 2.71 -15.47 -5.38
CA ILE A 59 1.89 -14.38 -4.83
C ILE A 59 1.66 -14.51 -3.32
N GLN A 60 1.63 -15.74 -2.79
CA GLN A 60 1.45 -16.00 -1.36
C GLN A 60 2.58 -15.44 -0.51
N THR A 61 3.79 -15.30 -1.07
CA THR A 61 4.95 -14.67 -0.41
C THR A 61 4.66 -13.22 -0.05
N TYR A 62 3.79 -12.55 -0.81
CA TYR A 62 3.43 -11.15 -0.61
C TYR A 62 2.25 -10.97 0.36
N ASN A 63 1.71 -12.04 0.97
CA ASN A 63 0.58 -11.97 1.91
C ASN A 63 0.83 -11.09 3.14
N VAL A 64 2.08 -10.66 3.38
CA VAL A 64 2.41 -9.65 4.39
C VAL A 64 1.73 -8.31 4.08
N SER A 65 1.50 -8.00 2.80
CA SER A 65 0.78 -6.81 2.36
C SER A 65 -0.73 -7.04 2.26
N LEU A 66 -1.51 -6.14 2.85
CA LEU A 66 -2.95 -6.05 2.69
C LEU A 66 -3.32 -5.96 1.20
N PHE A 67 -2.61 -5.15 0.41
CA PHE A 67 -2.91 -5.01 -1.01
C PHE A 67 -2.68 -6.30 -1.79
N ALA A 68 -1.63 -7.06 -1.46
CA ALA A 68 -1.38 -8.36 -2.06
C ALA A 68 -2.44 -9.39 -1.63
N ARG A 69 -2.87 -9.40 -0.36
CA ARG A 69 -3.99 -10.24 0.10
C ARG A 69 -5.29 -9.92 -0.61
N ILE A 70 -5.56 -8.63 -0.85
CA ILE A 70 -6.73 -8.17 -1.62
C ILE A 70 -6.60 -8.67 -3.05
N ALA A 71 -5.46 -8.47 -3.71
CA ALA A 71 -5.21 -8.95 -5.07
C ALA A 71 -5.42 -10.48 -5.17
N PHE A 72 -4.86 -11.25 -4.24
CA PHE A 72 -5.04 -12.70 -4.19
C PHE A 72 -6.50 -13.12 -3.96
N SER A 73 -7.24 -12.40 -3.11
CA SER A 73 -8.66 -12.67 -2.88
C SER A 73 -9.48 -12.41 -4.15
N VAL A 74 -9.20 -11.31 -4.84
CA VAL A 74 -9.85 -10.95 -6.11
C VAL A 74 -9.55 -11.97 -7.22
N MET A 75 -8.29 -12.40 -7.36
CA MET A 75 -7.89 -13.42 -8.34
C MET A 75 -8.60 -14.76 -8.10
N ASN A 76 -8.90 -15.09 -6.85
CA ASN A 76 -9.59 -16.32 -6.47
C ASN A 76 -11.11 -16.17 -6.36
N TYR A 77 -11.69 -15.06 -6.82
CA TYR A 77 -13.12 -14.75 -6.70
C TYR A 77 -13.65 -14.85 -5.26
N ARG A 78 -12.80 -14.56 -4.27
CA ARG A 78 -13.15 -14.51 -2.85
C ARG A 78 -13.52 -13.09 -2.45
N SER A 79 -14.33 -12.97 -1.39
CA SER A 79 -14.67 -11.67 -0.80
C SER A 79 -13.41 -10.93 -0.37
N ILE A 80 -13.30 -9.65 -0.78
CA ILE A 80 -12.21 -8.74 -0.38
C ILE A 80 -12.15 -8.59 1.14
N LEU A 81 -13.28 -8.71 1.84
CA LEU A 81 -13.33 -8.62 3.31
C LEU A 81 -12.49 -9.70 3.98
N ASN A 82 -12.29 -10.86 3.34
CA ASN A 82 -11.47 -11.94 3.88
C ASN A 82 -9.97 -11.62 3.83
N ALA A 83 -9.56 -10.59 3.09
CA ALA A 83 -8.17 -10.13 3.03
C ALA A 83 -7.77 -9.26 4.24
N PHE A 84 -8.75 -8.75 4.99
CA PHE A 84 -8.54 -7.86 6.12
C PHE A 84 -8.41 -8.65 7.42
N SER A 85 -7.29 -8.46 8.10
CA SER A 85 -7.17 -8.78 9.52
C SER A 85 -7.75 -7.64 10.38
N MET A 86 -8.04 -7.93 11.66
CA MET A 86 -8.44 -6.89 12.61
C MET A 86 -7.41 -5.76 12.71
N ILE A 87 -6.12 -6.09 12.62
CA ILE A 87 -5.04 -5.10 12.69
C ILE A 87 -5.11 -4.17 11.47
N ASP A 88 -5.32 -4.71 10.27
CA ASP A 88 -5.43 -3.89 9.06
C ASP A 88 -6.62 -2.93 9.14
N LEU A 89 -7.76 -3.41 9.63
CA LEU A 89 -8.94 -2.57 9.83
C LEU A 89 -8.63 -1.43 10.79
N LEU A 90 -7.95 -1.72 11.91
CA LEU A 90 -7.53 -0.70 12.87
C LEU A 90 -6.64 0.35 12.20
N PHE A 91 -5.60 -0.04 11.46
CA PHE A 91 -4.71 0.89 10.77
C PHE A 91 -5.45 1.72 9.72
N VAL A 92 -6.39 1.12 8.98
CA VAL A 92 -7.22 1.84 8.00
C VAL A 92 -8.15 2.86 8.69
N PHE A 93 -8.84 2.46 9.76
CA PHE A 93 -9.71 3.36 10.53
C PHE A 93 -8.93 4.52 11.15
N VAL A 94 -7.77 4.24 11.75
CA VAL A 94 -6.88 5.28 12.30
C VAL A 94 -6.40 6.21 11.18
N SER A 95 -6.09 5.69 9.99
CA SER A 95 -5.71 6.52 8.84
C SER A 95 -6.81 7.46 8.40
N LEU A 96 -8.04 6.95 8.28
CA LEU A 96 -9.22 7.75 7.92
C LEU A 96 -9.51 8.81 8.98
N TYR A 97 -9.43 8.45 10.26
CA TYR A 97 -9.56 9.40 11.36
C TYR A 97 -8.51 10.51 11.28
N MET A 98 -7.24 10.16 11.04
CA MET A 98 -6.16 11.14 10.93
C MET A 98 -6.34 12.08 9.74
N ILE A 99 -6.78 11.58 8.58
CA ILE A 99 -7.09 12.42 7.42
C ILE A 99 -8.26 13.37 7.72
N GLY A 100 -9.34 12.84 8.32
CA GLY A 100 -10.56 13.61 8.59
C GLY A 100 -10.43 14.63 9.74
N ALA A 101 -9.82 14.24 10.84
CA ALA A 101 -9.71 15.04 12.06
C ALA A 101 -8.55 16.05 12.00
N MET A 102 -7.38 15.63 11.51
CA MET A 102 -6.18 16.48 11.54
C MET A 102 -6.04 17.36 10.30
N ARG A 103 -6.75 17.04 9.20
CA ARG A 103 -6.77 17.78 7.93
C ARG A 103 -5.40 18.20 7.38
N LYS A 104 -4.35 17.42 7.65
CA LYS A 104 -2.99 17.74 7.20
C LYS A 104 -2.89 17.53 5.69
N LYS A 105 -2.41 18.57 4.97
CA LYS A 105 -2.22 18.54 3.50
C LYS A 105 -1.38 17.35 3.02
N THR A 106 -0.39 16.94 3.81
CA THR A 106 0.50 15.80 3.51
C THR A 106 -0.24 14.46 3.52
N MET A 107 -1.13 14.25 4.49
CA MET A 107 -1.95 13.03 4.60
C MET A 107 -2.98 12.95 3.48
N PHE A 108 -3.56 14.09 3.07
CA PHE A 108 -4.42 14.15 1.89
C PHE A 108 -3.67 13.80 0.60
N ALA A 109 -2.43 14.27 0.43
CA ALA A 109 -1.62 13.95 -0.74
C ALA A 109 -1.32 12.44 -0.82
N LEU A 110 -0.92 11.82 0.29
CA LEU A 110 -0.70 10.36 0.35
C LEU A 110 -2.00 9.58 0.07
N GLY A 111 -3.12 10.00 0.66
CA GLY A 111 -4.43 9.40 0.41
C GLY A 111 -4.86 9.53 -1.05
N ALA A 112 -4.58 10.67 -1.70
CA ALA A 112 -4.87 10.88 -3.11
C ALA A 112 -4.08 9.89 -3.99
N ILE A 113 -2.78 9.68 -3.71
CA ILE A 113 -1.97 8.68 -4.43
C ILE A 113 -2.58 7.27 -4.28
N THR A 114 -3.02 6.91 -3.06
CA THR A 114 -3.68 5.62 -2.82
C THR A 114 -4.97 5.46 -3.62
N VAL A 115 -5.82 6.48 -3.63
CA VAL A 115 -7.07 6.46 -4.40
C VAL A 115 -6.79 6.36 -5.90
N THR A 116 -5.82 7.12 -6.42
CA THR A 116 -5.42 7.05 -7.84
C THR A 116 -4.91 5.65 -8.21
N LEU A 117 -4.12 5.01 -7.35
CA LEU A 117 -3.66 3.63 -7.58
C LEU A 117 -4.85 2.65 -7.65
N ILE A 118 -5.83 2.78 -6.74
CA ILE A 118 -7.02 1.91 -6.75
C ILE A 118 -7.82 2.10 -8.05
N ILE A 119 -8.01 3.36 -8.48
CA ILE A 119 -8.69 3.67 -9.75
C ILE A 119 -7.91 3.06 -10.93
N TRP A 120 -6.58 3.20 -10.95
CA TRP A 120 -5.73 2.63 -12.00
C TRP A 120 -5.91 1.12 -12.11
N ILE A 121 -5.82 0.40 -10.97
CA ILE A 121 -6.04 -1.05 -10.92
C ILE A 121 -7.45 -1.40 -11.42
N GLY A 122 -8.47 -0.68 -10.95
CA GLY A 122 -9.86 -0.90 -11.37
C GLY A 122 -10.07 -0.74 -12.88
N LEU A 123 -9.48 0.30 -13.49
CA LEU A 123 -9.54 0.53 -14.93
C LEU A 123 -8.85 -0.58 -15.72
N CYS A 124 -7.65 -1.00 -15.31
CA CYS A 124 -6.96 -2.12 -15.93
C CYS A 124 -7.81 -3.40 -15.86
N MET A 125 -8.41 -3.70 -14.71
CA MET A 125 -9.28 -4.87 -14.57
C MET A 125 -10.50 -4.81 -15.49
N MET A 126 -11.18 -3.67 -15.59
CA MET A 126 -12.33 -3.49 -16.48
C MET A 126 -11.98 -3.69 -17.96
N ILE A 127 -10.82 -3.20 -18.39
CA ILE A 127 -10.33 -3.38 -19.76
C ILE A 127 -9.91 -4.83 -19.98
N GLY A 128 -9.25 -5.46 -18.99
CA GLY A 128 -8.86 -6.87 -19.03
C GLY A 128 -10.04 -7.81 -19.20
N LEU A 129 -11.17 -7.56 -18.52
CA LEU A 129 -12.41 -8.34 -18.66
C LEU A 129 -13.04 -8.26 -20.06
N ARG A 130 -12.72 -7.22 -20.84
CA ARG A 130 -13.19 -7.04 -22.22
C ARG A 130 -12.20 -7.57 -23.26
N SER A 131 -11.04 -8.05 -22.83
CA SER A 131 -10.01 -8.59 -23.71
C SER A 131 -10.44 -9.96 -24.27
N SER A 132 -10.43 -10.10 -25.59
CA SER A 132 -10.72 -11.36 -26.27
C SER A 132 -9.46 -12.18 -26.61
N THR A 133 -8.26 -11.62 -26.40
CA THR A 133 -6.99 -12.28 -26.74
C THR A 133 -6.02 -12.31 -25.56
N LEU A 134 -5.26 -13.40 -25.45
CA LEU A 134 -4.23 -13.58 -24.41
C LEU A 134 -3.09 -12.56 -24.54
N THR A 135 -2.73 -12.17 -25.76
CA THR A 135 -1.71 -11.15 -26.02
C THR A 135 -2.11 -9.77 -25.50
N ALA A 136 -3.38 -9.39 -25.66
CA ALA A 136 -3.89 -8.14 -25.09
C ALA A 136 -3.94 -8.19 -23.55
N LEU A 137 -4.23 -9.36 -22.97
CA LEU A 137 -4.20 -9.57 -21.52
C LEU A 137 -2.79 -9.39 -20.95
N PHE A 138 -1.77 -10.01 -21.55
CA PHE A 138 -0.38 -9.85 -21.10
C PHE A 138 0.14 -8.43 -21.26
N SER A 139 -0.21 -7.75 -22.35
CA SER A 139 0.12 -6.32 -22.52
C SER A 139 -0.52 -5.47 -21.42
N LEU A 140 -1.78 -5.76 -21.06
CA LEU A 140 -2.47 -5.08 -19.99
C LEU A 140 -1.86 -5.35 -18.61
N LEU A 141 -1.37 -6.56 -18.33
CA LEU A 141 -0.64 -6.86 -17.10
C LEU A 141 0.66 -6.06 -16.99
N HIS A 142 1.39 -5.86 -18.10
CA HIS A 142 2.57 -5.00 -18.11
C HIS A 142 2.19 -3.53 -17.83
N ILE A 143 1.12 -3.01 -18.46
CA ILE A 143 0.64 -1.65 -18.21
C ILE A 143 0.23 -1.47 -16.75
N LEU A 144 -0.50 -2.45 -16.19
CA LEU A 144 -0.89 -2.48 -14.79
C LEU A 144 0.34 -2.46 -13.88
N SER A 145 1.32 -3.31 -14.16
CA SER A 145 2.55 -3.44 -13.40
C SER A 145 3.36 -2.14 -13.42
N ILE A 146 3.61 -1.54 -14.58
CA ILE A 146 4.39 -0.30 -14.71
C ILE A 146 3.71 0.84 -13.96
N GLY A 147 2.41 1.05 -14.20
CA GLY A 147 1.65 2.10 -13.52
C GLY A 147 1.57 1.86 -12.01
N GLY A 148 1.29 0.62 -11.60
CA GLY A 148 1.24 0.23 -10.19
C GLY A 148 2.58 0.45 -9.47
N ALA A 149 3.69 0.03 -10.09
CA ALA A 149 5.04 0.25 -9.57
C ALA A 149 5.37 1.74 -9.46
N LEU A 150 4.99 2.57 -10.45
CA LEU A 150 5.21 4.01 -10.41
C LEU A 150 4.47 4.67 -9.24
N PHE A 151 3.19 4.37 -9.06
CA PHE A 151 2.41 4.92 -7.93
C PHE A 151 2.95 4.45 -6.58
N CYS A 152 3.37 3.18 -6.48
CA CYS A 152 3.98 2.67 -5.26
C CYS A 152 5.32 3.36 -4.96
N GLY A 153 6.18 3.54 -5.97
CA GLY A 153 7.44 4.26 -5.85
C GLY A 153 7.25 5.70 -5.39
N CYS A 154 6.30 6.43 -5.99
CA CYS A 154 5.93 7.79 -5.58
C CYS A 154 5.47 7.83 -4.11
N PHE A 155 4.64 6.88 -3.68
CA PHE A 155 4.19 6.79 -2.29
C PHE A 155 5.37 6.54 -1.34
N ILE A 156 6.28 5.63 -1.68
CA ILE A 156 7.45 5.28 -0.85
C ILE A 156 8.39 6.49 -0.70
N ILE A 157 8.73 7.17 -1.81
CA ILE A 157 9.63 8.33 -1.78
C ILE A 157 9.02 9.48 -0.98
N PHE A 158 7.75 9.81 -1.24
CA PHE A 158 7.07 10.89 -0.54
C PHE A 158 6.83 10.54 0.94
N GLY A 159 6.51 9.28 1.23
CA GLY A 159 6.39 8.73 2.58
C GLY A 159 7.70 8.81 3.35
N LEU A 160 8.83 8.41 2.77
CA LEU A 160 10.16 8.55 3.37
C LEU A 160 10.47 10.00 3.73
N PHE A 161 10.23 10.92 2.81
CA PHE A 161 10.47 12.35 3.04
C PHE A 161 9.64 12.88 4.23
N ILE A 162 8.36 12.50 4.33
CA ILE A 162 7.51 12.88 5.45
C ILE A 162 7.98 12.22 6.74
N LEU A 163 8.35 10.94 6.71
CA LEU A 163 8.83 10.20 7.88
C LEU A 163 10.07 10.87 8.47
N VAL A 164 11.06 11.20 7.62
CA VAL A 164 12.27 11.90 8.04
C VAL A 164 11.92 13.25 8.67
N LYS A 165 11.01 14.02 8.07
CA LYS A 165 10.56 15.29 8.63
C LYS A 165 9.88 15.14 9.99
N LEU A 166 9.09 14.09 10.19
CA LEU A 166 8.44 13.80 11.47
C LEU A 166 9.46 13.42 12.54
N ILE A 167 10.46 12.61 12.20
CA ILE A 167 11.54 12.23 13.13
C ILE A 167 12.31 13.46 13.63
N PHE A 168 12.60 14.43 12.75
CA PHE A 168 13.26 15.68 13.14
C PHE A 168 12.38 16.63 13.98
N LEU A 169 11.08 16.36 14.07
CA LEU A 169 10.10 17.19 14.80
C LEU A 169 9.84 16.69 16.23
N VAL A 170 10.26 15.45 16.54
CA VAL A 170 10.12 14.78 17.85
C VAL A 170 11.28 15.14 18.77
#